data_AF-E3K751-F1
#
_entry.id   AF-E3K751-F1
#
_cell.length_a   1.000
_cell.length_b   1.000
_cell.length_c   1.000
_cell.angle_alpha   90.00
_cell.angle_beta   90.00
_cell.angle_gamma   90.00
#
_symmetry.space_group_name_H-M   'P 1'
#
loop_
_entity.id
_entity.type
_entity.pdbx_description
1 polymer ?
#
loop_
_entity_poly.entity_id
_entity_poly.type
_entity_poly.pdbx_seq_one_letter_code
_entity_poly.pdbx_strand_id
1 'polypeptide(L)'
;MFSIYHFLFLASIGLFLDKLSPVEATCRKDVGTTPYECIKALGKITYNADGTLPKTQTSVKAMFKSCLIIVDNPTGVVVTEEKIINVALTLFQQCYQSGGRLQLPDNPTVGVEIAQPAQAGSQLEVYNPDFPIHKASCAEVKARVRIVPDDCMKAYDDLPSDPQGRISSRNQAPTSSIGLTYKSCNINLVTTDGSMIRMMKSEARSYFQTLTQQCGGKWGYIKMMGTDGNNGRTIMHTFSDAQSAKRMRA
;
A
#
# COMPACT_ATOMS: atom_id res chain seq x y z
N MET A 1 41.56 -52.51 41.33
CA MET A 1 40.16 -52.04 41.25
C MET A 1 40.19 -50.52 41.28
N PHE A 2 40.02 -49.89 40.11
CA PHE A 2 38.93 -48.95 39.78
C PHE A 2 39.02 -47.61 40.56
N SER A 3 39.00 -46.42 39.98
CA SER A 3 38.57 -46.02 38.64
C SER A 3 39.05 -44.59 38.36
N ILE A 4 39.67 -44.38 37.21
CA ILE A 4 39.95 -43.08 36.59
C ILE A 4 38.74 -42.76 35.72
N TYR A 5 37.90 -41.78 36.07
CA TYR A 5 36.82 -41.20 35.25
C TYR A 5 36.28 -39.98 36.04
N HIS A 6 36.06 -38.76 35.54
CA HIS A 6 35.78 -38.25 34.20
C HIS A 6 36.08 -36.74 34.22
N PHE A 7 37.06 -36.27 33.45
CA PHE A 7 37.26 -34.85 33.12
C PHE A 7 36.80 -34.64 31.68
N LEU A 8 35.49 -34.56 31.43
CA LEU A 8 34.95 -34.23 30.12
C LEU A 8 33.54 -33.64 30.26
N PHE A 9 33.43 -32.33 30.48
CA PHE A 9 32.24 -31.55 30.12
C PHE A 9 32.63 -30.07 29.90
N LEU A 10 33.43 -29.83 28.85
CA LEU A 10 33.62 -28.50 28.27
C LEU A 10 33.62 -28.63 26.73
N ALA A 11 32.47 -29.02 26.16
CA ALA A 11 32.27 -28.97 24.70
C ALA A 11 30.78 -29.09 24.34
N SER A 12 29.92 -28.15 24.76
CA SER A 12 28.53 -28.11 24.27
C SER A 12 27.83 -26.77 24.52
N ILE A 13 28.47 -25.63 24.22
CA ILE A 13 27.76 -24.34 24.06
C ILE A 13 27.89 -23.78 22.63
N GLY A 14 28.66 -24.44 21.75
CA GLY A 14 28.97 -23.92 20.41
C GLY A 14 28.07 -24.40 19.25
N LEU A 15 26.88 -24.95 19.47
CA LEU A 15 26.10 -25.63 18.39
C LEU A 15 24.64 -25.18 18.24
N PHE A 16 24.25 -24.02 18.81
CA PHE A 16 22.91 -23.47 18.60
C PHE A 16 22.85 -22.15 17.80
N LEU A 17 23.96 -21.70 17.20
CA LEU A 17 23.94 -20.55 16.29
C LEU A 17 23.84 -20.93 14.79
N ASP A 18 23.95 -22.21 14.44
CA ASP A 18 23.99 -22.69 13.04
C ASP A 18 22.63 -23.08 12.43
N LYS A 19 21.50 -22.66 13.02
CA LYS A 19 20.15 -23.03 12.49
C LYS A 19 19.27 -21.88 12.05
N LEU A 20 19.78 -20.66 12.02
CA LEU A 20 19.11 -19.57 11.29
C LEU A 20 19.94 -19.32 10.04
N SER A 21 19.60 -19.99 8.95
CA SER A 21 19.99 -19.49 7.63
C SER A 21 19.57 -18.02 7.59
N PRO A 22 20.45 -17.06 7.23
CA PRO A 22 20.03 -15.69 7.08
C PRO A 22 18.85 -15.66 6.11
N VAL A 23 17.79 -14.94 6.48
CA VAL A 23 16.66 -14.76 5.56
C VAL A 23 17.22 -14.08 4.31
N GLU A 24 17.10 -14.76 3.17
CA GLU A 24 17.61 -14.29 1.90
C GLU A 24 16.63 -13.29 1.28
N ALA A 25 17.18 -12.17 0.80
CA ALA A 25 16.43 -11.18 0.07
C ALA A 25 16.06 -11.68 -1.32
N THR A 26 14.83 -11.37 -1.74
CA THR A 26 14.45 -11.46 -3.15
C THR A 26 14.83 -10.15 -3.84
N CYS A 27 15.98 -10.14 -4.52
CA CYS A 27 16.50 -8.95 -5.19
C CYS A 27 15.86 -8.69 -6.56
N ARG A 28 15.70 -7.41 -6.92
CA ARG A 28 15.14 -6.96 -8.20
C ARG A 28 16.09 -6.01 -8.92
N LYS A 29 16.63 -6.49 -10.05
CA LYS A 29 17.66 -5.78 -10.83
C LYS A 29 17.15 -4.53 -11.54
N ASP A 30 15.84 -4.42 -11.74
CA ASP A 30 15.17 -3.30 -12.41
C ASP A 30 14.86 -2.12 -11.48
N VAL A 31 15.09 -2.28 -10.17
CA VAL A 31 14.91 -1.19 -9.20
C VAL A 31 16.22 -0.41 -9.06
N GLY A 32 16.28 0.75 -9.72
CA GLY A 32 17.39 1.68 -9.64
C GLY A 32 17.15 2.72 -8.54
N THR A 33 17.86 2.62 -7.43
CA THR A 33 17.76 3.56 -6.31
C THR A 33 19.09 3.68 -5.55
N THR A 34 19.14 4.51 -4.51
CA THR A 34 20.33 4.68 -3.66
C THR A 34 19.98 4.54 -2.18
N PRO A 35 20.94 4.10 -1.34
CA PRO A 35 20.77 4.07 0.11
C PRO A 35 20.33 5.42 0.69
N TYR A 36 20.90 6.53 0.19
CA TYR A 36 20.53 7.88 0.63
C TYR A 36 19.05 8.19 0.38
N GLU A 37 18.55 7.89 -0.83
CA GLU A 37 17.15 8.17 -1.16
C GLU A 37 16.19 7.31 -0.34
N CYS A 38 16.54 6.05 -0.08
CA CYS A 38 15.73 5.19 0.77
C CYS A 38 15.77 5.57 2.25
N ILE A 39 16.89 6.05 2.79
CA ILE A 39 16.94 6.61 4.16
C ILE A 39 16.01 7.83 4.25
N LYS A 40 16.01 8.70 3.24
CA LYS A 40 15.06 9.82 3.18
C LYS A 40 13.60 9.38 3.03
N ALA A 41 13.34 8.28 2.33
CA ALA A 41 12.01 7.69 2.23
C ALA A 41 11.55 7.09 3.58
N LEU A 42 12.41 6.34 4.27
CA LEU A 42 12.15 5.78 5.60
C LEU A 42 11.77 6.86 6.61
N GLY A 43 12.49 7.99 6.61
CA GLY A 43 12.19 9.13 7.49
C GLY A 43 10.86 9.85 7.20
N LYS A 44 10.07 9.41 6.21
CA LYS A 44 8.70 9.88 5.97
C LYS A 44 7.63 8.93 6.51
N ILE A 45 8.00 7.76 7.03
CA ILE A 45 7.08 6.89 7.74
C ILE A 45 6.76 7.53 9.09
N THR A 46 5.48 7.62 9.40
CA THR A 46 5.00 8.12 10.69
C THR A 46 4.80 6.94 11.64
N TYR A 47 5.48 6.99 12.79
CA TYR A 47 5.40 6.00 13.85
C TYR A 47 4.56 6.51 15.03
N ASN A 48 4.15 5.59 15.91
CA ASN A 48 3.61 5.92 17.22
C ASN A 48 4.69 6.58 18.10
N ALA A 49 4.28 7.20 19.21
CA ALA A 49 5.18 7.83 20.16
C ALA A 49 6.21 6.85 20.79
N ASP A 50 5.90 5.55 20.82
CA ASP A 50 6.79 4.48 21.30
C ASP A 50 7.73 3.94 20.20
N GLY A 51 7.74 4.55 19.01
CA GLY A 51 8.58 4.14 17.88
C GLY A 51 8.07 2.90 17.13
N THR A 52 6.81 2.50 17.35
CA THR A 52 6.20 1.35 16.65
C THR A 52 5.35 1.77 15.46
N LEU A 53 5.25 0.89 14.46
CA LEU A 53 4.32 1.07 13.34
C LEU A 53 2.87 0.95 13.86
N PRO A 54 1.94 1.84 13.46
CA PRO A 54 0.54 1.71 13.86
C PRO A 54 -0.07 0.39 13.41
N LYS A 55 -0.63 -0.39 14.34
CA LYS A 55 -1.19 -1.72 14.09
C LYS A 55 -2.45 -1.72 13.22
N THR A 56 -3.09 -0.57 13.06
CA THR A 56 -4.27 -0.38 12.21
C THR A 56 -3.93 -0.27 10.72
N GLN A 57 -2.65 -0.21 10.37
CA GLN A 57 -2.15 -0.07 9.01
C GLN A 57 -1.47 -1.35 8.56
N THR A 58 -1.97 -1.96 7.49
CA THR A 58 -1.50 -3.27 7.00
C THR A 58 -0.41 -3.14 5.94
N SER A 59 -0.28 -2.00 5.28
CA SER A 59 0.80 -1.74 4.30
C SER A 59 1.19 -0.27 4.29
N VAL A 60 2.34 0.10 4.84
CA VAL A 60 2.79 1.49 4.88
C VAL A 60 3.73 1.78 3.72
N LYS A 61 3.45 2.85 2.97
CA LYS A 61 4.26 3.27 1.82
C LYS A 61 4.84 4.65 2.05
N ALA A 62 6.13 4.79 1.79
CA ALA A 62 6.83 6.07 1.83
C ALA A 62 7.81 6.18 0.67
N MET A 63 8.02 7.40 0.16
CA MET A 63 8.93 7.58 -0.97
C MET A 63 9.72 8.87 -0.94
N PHE A 64 10.88 8.82 -1.56
CA PHE A 64 11.71 9.96 -1.88
C PHE A 64 12.46 9.69 -3.19
N LYS A 65 12.21 10.51 -4.21
CA LYS A 65 12.80 10.38 -5.54
C LYS A 65 12.61 8.96 -6.10
N SER A 66 13.68 8.19 -6.32
CA SER A 66 13.63 6.86 -6.92
C SER A 66 13.37 5.73 -5.93
N CYS A 67 13.37 6.01 -4.62
CA CYS A 67 13.06 5.00 -3.61
C CYS A 67 11.59 5.02 -3.21
N LEU A 68 10.88 3.91 -3.43
CA LEU A 68 9.62 3.57 -2.77
C LEU A 68 9.87 2.46 -1.74
N ILE A 69 9.58 2.75 -0.48
CA ILE A 69 9.56 1.78 0.61
C ILE A 69 8.13 1.32 0.83
N ILE A 70 7.92 0.01 0.95
CA ILE A 70 6.65 -0.60 1.33
C ILE A 70 6.94 -1.51 2.53
N VAL A 71 6.19 -1.30 3.62
CA VAL A 71 6.24 -2.14 4.83
C VAL A 71 4.90 -2.84 4.98
N ASP A 72 4.85 -4.13 4.67
CA ASP A 72 3.65 -4.94 4.84
C ASP A 72 3.62 -5.53 6.25
N ASN A 73 2.54 -5.27 6.98
CA ASN A 73 2.24 -5.80 8.31
C ASN A 73 0.77 -6.25 8.38
N PRO A 74 0.37 -7.28 7.61
CA PRO A 74 -1.04 -7.64 7.43
C PRO A 74 -1.73 -8.13 8.72
N THR A 75 -0.94 -8.58 9.71
CA THR A 75 -1.43 -9.12 10.98
C THR A 75 -1.38 -8.11 12.13
N GLY A 76 -0.90 -6.88 11.88
CA GLY A 76 -0.85 -5.82 12.90
C GLY A 76 0.06 -6.14 14.08
N VAL A 77 1.13 -6.91 13.86
CA VAL A 77 2.11 -7.22 14.91
C VAL A 77 2.93 -5.98 15.27
N VAL A 78 3.55 -5.97 16.45
CA VAL A 78 4.42 -4.88 16.88
C VAL A 78 5.72 -4.91 16.06
N VAL A 79 5.97 -3.84 15.32
CA VAL A 79 7.20 -3.64 14.54
C VAL A 79 7.76 -2.28 14.87
N THR A 80 9.04 -2.22 15.26
CA THR A 80 9.71 -0.96 15.59
C THR A 80 10.32 -0.33 14.34
N GLU A 81 10.50 1.00 14.38
CA GLU A 81 11.26 1.74 13.37
C GLU A 81 12.65 1.13 13.14
N GLU A 82 13.38 0.81 14.21
CA GLU A 82 14.71 0.20 14.13
C GLU A 82 14.71 -1.11 13.33
N LYS A 83 13.72 -1.99 13.54
CA LYS A 83 13.61 -3.25 12.77
C LYS A 83 13.41 -2.97 11.28
N ILE A 84 12.57 -2.01 10.92
CA ILE A 84 12.32 -1.65 9.51
C ILE A 84 13.59 -1.10 8.87
N ILE A 85 14.30 -0.21 9.56
CA ILE A 85 15.56 0.36 9.08
C ILE A 85 16.60 -0.74 8.87
N ASN A 86 16.78 -1.64 9.84
CA ASN A 86 17.76 -2.73 9.77
C ASN A 86 17.48 -3.69 8.60
N VAL A 87 16.20 -4.01 8.34
CA VAL A 87 15.81 -4.85 7.20
C VAL A 87 16.08 -4.13 5.87
N ALA A 88 15.79 -2.83 5.77
CA ALA A 88 16.07 -2.05 4.58
C ALA A 88 17.59 -1.93 4.29
N LEU A 89 18.41 -1.76 5.32
CA LEU A 89 19.88 -1.74 5.18
C LEU A 89 20.42 -3.12 4.77
N THR A 90 19.89 -4.19 5.36
CA THR A 90 20.23 -5.57 4.98
C THR A 90 19.88 -5.85 3.52
N LEU A 91 18.72 -5.38 3.06
CA LEU A 91 18.33 -5.47 1.65
C LEU A 91 19.35 -4.84 0.71
N PHE A 92 19.85 -3.65 1.04
CA PHE A 92 20.87 -2.99 0.22
C PHE A 92 22.20 -3.75 0.16
N GLN A 93 22.60 -4.34 1.29
CA GLN A 93 23.81 -5.15 1.36
C GLN A 93 23.68 -6.41 0.50
N GLN A 94 22.55 -7.10 0.58
CA GLN A 94 22.32 -8.34 -0.18
C GLN A 94 22.06 -8.09 -1.67
N CYS A 95 21.39 -6.99 -2.02
CA CYS A 95 20.97 -6.69 -3.39
C CYS A 95 21.90 -5.69 -4.12
N TYR A 96 23.11 -5.45 -3.61
CA TYR A 96 24.14 -4.61 -4.25
C TYR A 96 23.61 -3.25 -4.73
N GLN A 97 22.99 -2.48 -3.85
CA GLN A 97 22.43 -1.15 -4.17
C GLN A 97 21.22 -1.15 -5.13
N SER A 98 20.57 -2.30 -5.35
CA SER A 98 19.24 -2.37 -5.99
C SER A 98 18.12 -2.53 -4.96
N GLY A 99 16.88 -2.66 -5.44
CA GLY A 99 15.73 -2.96 -4.61
C GLY A 99 15.45 -4.47 -4.47
N GLY A 100 14.36 -4.78 -3.80
CA GLY A 100 13.99 -6.16 -3.49
C GLY A 100 13.03 -6.23 -2.32
N ARG A 101 12.78 -7.45 -1.84
CA ARG A 101 11.92 -7.71 -0.69
C ARG A 101 12.63 -8.62 0.30
N LEU A 102 12.50 -8.31 1.59
CA LEU A 102 13.02 -9.11 2.69
C LEU A 102 12.00 -9.17 3.81
N GLN A 103 11.78 -10.37 4.34
CA GLN A 103 10.92 -10.59 5.49
C GLN A 103 11.69 -10.38 6.79
N LEU A 104 10.97 -10.07 7.87
CA LEU A 104 11.58 -10.03 9.21
C LEU A 104 12.00 -11.45 9.63
N PRO A 105 13.24 -11.64 10.15
CA PRO A 105 13.71 -12.96 10.58
C PRO A 105 12.87 -13.61 11.67
N ASP A 106 12.32 -12.81 12.58
CA ASP A 106 11.49 -13.24 13.70
C ASP A 106 9.99 -13.31 13.35
N ASN A 107 9.57 -12.77 12.20
CA ASN A 107 8.20 -12.85 11.74
C ASN A 107 8.08 -12.74 10.21
N PRO A 108 7.94 -13.88 9.50
CA PRO A 108 7.88 -13.89 8.04
C PRO A 108 6.60 -13.26 7.45
N THR A 109 5.59 -12.97 8.27
CA THR A 109 4.38 -12.27 7.81
C THR A 109 4.60 -10.79 7.57
N VAL A 110 5.67 -10.22 8.14
CA VAL A 110 6.07 -8.82 7.94
C VAL A 110 7.18 -8.75 6.92
N GLY A 111 7.05 -7.85 5.94
CA GLY A 111 8.06 -7.65 4.90
C GLY A 111 8.35 -6.18 4.66
N VAL A 112 9.61 -5.89 4.34
CA VAL A 112 10.04 -4.61 3.79
C VAL A 112 10.40 -4.82 2.33
N GLU A 113 9.90 -3.94 1.48
CA GLU A 113 10.18 -3.94 0.05
C GLU A 113 10.71 -2.57 -0.38
N ILE A 114 11.81 -2.60 -1.12
CA ILE A 114 12.36 -1.47 -1.85
C ILE A 114 11.96 -1.66 -3.32
N ALA A 115 11.12 -0.75 -3.82
CA ALA A 115 10.53 -0.80 -5.14
C ALA A 115 10.83 0.45 -5.95
N GLN A 116 10.64 0.35 -7.27
CA GLN A 116 10.57 1.51 -8.14
C GLN A 116 9.20 2.18 -7.97
N PRO A 117 9.12 3.50 -7.75
CA PRO A 117 7.86 4.23 -7.84
C PRO A 117 7.19 4.04 -9.20
N ALA A 118 5.86 4.15 -9.25
CA ALA A 118 5.15 4.15 -10.52
C ALA A 118 5.62 5.32 -11.39
N GLN A 119 5.76 5.07 -12.69
CA GLN A 119 6.24 6.07 -13.63
C GLN A 119 5.28 7.26 -13.74
N ALA A 120 5.83 8.46 -13.92
CA ALA A 120 5.04 9.67 -14.17
C ALA A 120 4.16 9.49 -15.42
N GLY A 121 2.90 9.89 -15.34
CA GLY A 121 1.90 9.73 -16.38
C GLY A 121 1.30 8.32 -16.49
N SER A 122 1.79 7.35 -15.71
CA SER A 122 1.17 6.02 -15.66
C SER A 122 -0.12 6.03 -14.83
N GLN A 123 -1.01 5.07 -15.09
CA GLN A 123 -2.25 4.91 -14.30
C GLN A 123 -1.97 4.63 -12.81
N LEU A 124 -0.79 4.09 -12.49
CA LEU A 124 -0.40 3.73 -11.14
C LEU A 124 0.26 4.90 -10.39
N GLU A 125 0.58 6.01 -11.05
CA GLU A 125 1.23 7.17 -10.43
C GLU A 125 0.44 7.70 -9.22
N VAL A 126 -0.90 7.62 -9.25
CA VAL A 126 -1.76 8.05 -8.15
C VAL A 126 -1.49 7.30 -6.83
N TYR A 127 -0.93 6.09 -6.90
CA TYR A 127 -0.57 5.28 -5.73
C TYR A 127 0.81 5.61 -5.16
N ASN A 128 1.63 6.40 -5.86
CA ASN A 128 2.89 6.90 -5.30
C ASN A 128 2.59 7.80 -4.11
N PRO A 129 3.23 7.65 -2.94
CA PRO A 129 2.92 8.46 -1.76
C PRO A 129 2.95 9.98 -1.99
N ASP A 130 3.84 10.48 -2.86
CA ASP A 130 4.00 11.91 -3.15
C ASP A 130 3.05 12.47 -4.23
N PHE A 131 2.25 11.62 -4.90
CA PHE A 131 1.31 12.11 -5.90
C PHE A 131 0.36 13.15 -5.26
N PRO A 132 0.13 14.31 -5.91
CA PRO A 132 -0.62 15.41 -5.31
C PRO A 132 -2.04 15.02 -4.88
N ILE A 133 -2.43 15.48 -3.70
CA ILE A 133 -3.79 15.31 -3.18
C ILE A 133 -4.73 16.23 -3.96
N HIS A 134 -5.96 15.78 -4.20
CA HIS A 134 -7.03 16.48 -4.93
C HIS A 134 -6.77 16.74 -6.42
N LYS A 135 -5.69 16.18 -6.98
CA LYS A 135 -5.43 16.19 -8.42
C LYS A 135 -6.04 14.96 -9.07
N ALA A 136 -6.92 15.16 -10.05
CA ALA A 136 -7.44 14.05 -10.85
C ALA A 136 -6.36 13.52 -11.81
N SER A 137 -6.31 12.21 -11.97
CA SER A 137 -5.54 11.52 -13.01
C SER A 137 -6.52 10.75 -13.90
N CYS A 138 -6.46 10.99 -15.21
CA CYS A 138 -7.42 10.46 -16.15
C CYS A 138 -6.73 9.57 -17.17
N ALA A 139 -7.30 8.38 -17.41
CA ALA A 139 -6.73 7.38 -18.29
C ALA A 139 -7.72 6.92 -19.36
N GLU A 140 -7.28 6.93 -20.61
CA GLU A 140 -8.10 6.48 -21.73
C GLU A 140 -7.91 4.99 -21.99
N VAL A 141 -9.00 4.22 -21.92
CA VAL A 141 -8.98 2.77 -22.15
C VAL A 141 -9.83 2.45 -23.38
N LYS A 142 -9.18 2.39 -24.55
CA LYS A 142 -9.83 2.26 -25.88
C LYS A 142 -10.81 1.10 -26.02
N ALA A 143 -10.64 0.02 -25.24
CA ALA A 143 -11.46 -1.19 -25.34
C ALA A 143 -12.77 -1.15 -24.53
N ARG A 144 -12.95 -0.13 -23.67
CA ARG A 144 -14.04 -0.06 -22.69
C ARG A 144 -15.09 0.96 -23.10
N VAL A 145 -16.32 0.75 -22.62
CA VAL A 145 -17.40 1.72 -22.75
C VAL A 145 -17.02 2.99 -22.00
N ARG A 146 -17.29 4.15 -22.62
CA ARG A 146 -17.09 5.45 -21.97
C ARG A 146 -18.05 5.56 -20.79
N ILE A 147 -17.54 6.06 -19.68
CA ILE A 147 -18.33 6.29 -18.47
C ILE A 147 -19.27 7.47 -18.70
N VAL A 148 -20.56 7.30 -18.37
CA VAL A 148 -21.55 8.38 -18.36
C VAL A 148 -21.50 9.07 -17.00
N PRO A 149 -21.27 10.39 -16.92
CA PRO A 149 -21.15 11.11 -15.64
C PRO A 149 -22.35 10.92 -14.71
N ASP A 150 -23.58 10.92 -15.24
CA ASP A 150 -24.79 10.72 -14.45
C ASP A 150 -24.90 9.32 -13.85
N ASP A 151 -24.37 8.30 -14.53
CA ASP A 151 -24.29 6.94 -13.98
C ASP A 151 -23.36 6.90 -12.77
N CYS A 152 -22.25 7.64 -12.83
CA CYS A 152 -21.35 7.82 -11.72
C CYS A 152 -22.00 8.57 -10.55
N MET A 153 -22.73 9.66 -10.81
CA MET A 153 -23.43 10.38 -9.74
C MET A 153 -24.43 9.48 -9.00
N LYS A 154 -25.14 8.60 -9.73
CA LYS A 154 -26.02 7.61 -9.11
C LYS A 154 -25.25 6.57 -8.28
N ALA A 155 -24.18 5.98 -8.85
CA ALA A 155 -23.34 5.04 -8.10
C ALA A 155 -22.77 5.66 -6.81
N TYR A 156 -22.45 6.96 -6.83
CA TYR A 156 -21.95 7.68 -5.69
C TYR A 156 -23.03 7.95 -4.63
N ASP A 157 -24.21 8.40 -5.07
CA ASP A 157 -25.33 8.64 -4.18
C ASP A 157 -25.81 7.35 -3.48
N ASP A 158 -25.55 6.18 -4.07
CA ASP A 158 -25.79 4.86 -3.49
C ASP A 158 -24.67 4.37 -2.55
N LEU A 159 -23.54 5.09 -2.40
CA LEU A 159 -22.51 4.70 -1.44
C LEU A 159 -23.09 4.69 -0.01
N PRO A 160 -22.94 3.60 0.75
CA PRO A 160 -23.44 3.55 2.12
C PRO A 160 -22.64 4.47 3.04
N SER A 161 -23.28 4.90 4.12
CA SER A 161 -22.63 5.66 5.17
C SER A 161 -23.07 5.17 6.54
N ASP A 162 -22.19 5.30 7.52
CA ASP A 162 -22.50 5.05 8.93
C ASP A 162 -23.46 6.14 9.48
N PRO A 163 -24.01 5.98 10.70
CA PRO A 163 -24.88 6.99 11.30
C PRO A 163 -24.23 8.36 11.53
N GLN A 164 -22.89 8.48 11.43
CA GLN A 164 -22.17 9.74 11.50
C GLN A 164 -21.95 10.36 10.11
N GLY A 165 -22.35 9.69 9.02
CA GLY A 165 -22.19 10.15 7.65
C GLY A 165 -20.84 9.80 7.03
N ARG A 166 -20.02 8.96 7.67
CA ARG A 166 -18.77 8.47 7.07
C ARG A 166 -19.04 7.36 6.08
N ILE A 167 -18.28 7.32 5.00
CA ILE A 167 -18.38 6.24 4.02
C ILE A 167 -18.04 4.91 4.71
N SER A 168 -18.91 3.91 4.53
CA SER A 168 -18.84 2.64 5.24
C SER A 168 -18.99 1.45 4.29
N SER A 169 -19.02 0.24 4.83
CA SER A 169 -19.53 -0.93 4.11
C SER A 169 -21.07 -0.89 4.01
N ARG A 170 -21.67 -1.85 3.29
CA ARG A 170 -23.12 -1.99 3.13
C ARG A 170 -23.86 -2.25 4.45
N ASN A 171 -23.23 -2.96 5.38
CA ASN A 171 -23.76 -3.17 6.74
C ASN A 171 -23.38 -2.04 7.71
N GLN A 172 -22.98 -0.88 7.18
CA GLN A 172 -22.60 0.31 7.96
C GLN A 172 -21.39 0.12 8.89
N ALA A 173 -20.58 -0.92 8.65
CA ALA A 173 -19.35 -1.15 9.38
C ALA A 173 -18.18 -0.33 8.78
N PRO A 174 -17.17 0.03 9.59
CA PRO A 174 -15.92 0.57 9.07
C PRO A 174 -15.29 -0.38 8.04
N THR A 175 -14.75 0.19 6.96
CA THR A 175 -14.09 -0.59 5.90
C THR A 175 -12.91 0.18 5.32
N SER A 176 -11.89 -0.53 4.84
CA SER A 176 -10.75 0.03 4.11
C SER A 176 -11.02 0.16 2.61
N SER A 177 -12.08 -0.48 2.11
CA SER A 177 -12.52 -0.37 0.72
C SER A 177 -14.01 -0.52 0.53
N ILE A 178 -14.56 0.15 -0.50
CA ILE A 178 -15.96 0.00 -0.91
C ILE A 178 -16.10 0.28 -2.40
N GLY A 179 -16.85 -0.59 -3.10
CA GLY A 179 -17.12 -0.45 -4.52
C GLY A 179 -18.61 -0.51 -4.83
N LEU A 180 -19.07 0.39 -5.71
CA LEU A 180 -20.44 0.49 -6.20
C LEU A 180 -20.44 0.56 -7.72
N THR A 181 -21.40 -0.11 -8.33
CA THR A 181 -21.57 -0.15 -9.78
C THR A 181 -22.96 0.33 -10.14
N TYR A 182 -23.04 1.27 -11.07
CA TYR A 182 -24.29 1.65 -11.72
C TYR A 182 -24.04 1.80 -13.22
N LYS A 183 -24.65 0.92 -14.02
CA LYS A 183 -24.56 0.90 -15.49
C LYS A 183 -23.12 1.03 -15.99
N SER A 184 -22.76 2.17 -16.59
CA SER A 184 -21.44 2.39 -17.21
C SER A 184 -20.34 2.75 -16.20
N CYS A 185 -20.67 3.00 -14.94
CA CYS A 185 -19.74 3.47 -13.91
C CYS A 185 -19.55 2.46 -12.78
N ASN A 186 -18.30 2.09 -12.55
CA ASN A 186 -17.82 1.50 -11.31
C ASN A 186 -17.08 2.58 -10.52
N ILE A 187 -17.48 2.79 -9.27
CA ILE A 187 -16.72 3.57 -8.29
C ILE A 187 -16.09 2.58 -7.34
N ASN A 188 -14.83 2.76 -7.01
CA ASN A 188 -14.27 2.14 -5.82
C ASN A 188 -13.39 3.13 -5.04
N LEU A 189 -13.47 3.01 -3.73
CA LEU A 189 -12.81 3.88 -2.78
C LEU A 189 -11.96 2.97 -1.90
N VAL A 190 -10.66 3.21 -1.85
CA VAL A 190 -9.71 2.37 -1.12
C VAL A 190 -8.77 3.22 -0.29
N THR A 191 -8.32 2.71 0.86
CA THR A 191 -7.19 3.26 1.59
C THR A 191 -5.88 2.65 1.10
N THR A 192 -4.82 3.45 0.99
CA THR A 192 -3.52 2.95 0.51
C THR A 192 -2.75 2.16 1.56
N ASP A 193 -3.16 2.25 2.83
CA ASP A 193 -2.49 1.62 3.96
C ASP A 193 -3.28 0.50 4.63
N GLY A 194 -4.46 0.19 4.09
CA GLY A 194 -5.38 -0.81 4.62
C GLY A 194 -6.09 -0.41 5.91
N SER A 195 -5.87 0.80 6.42
CA SER A 195 -6.66 1.35 7.52
C SER A 195 -8.09 1.66 7.08
N MET A 196 -8.98 1.96 8.04
CA MET A 196 -10.38 2.23 7.73
C MET A 196 -10.57 3.60 7.07
N ILE A 197 -11.59 3.71 6.23
CA ILE A 197 -12.07 4.98 5.68
C ILE A 197 -12.73 5.78 6.81
N ARG A 198 -12.32 7.04 6.96
CA ARG A 198 -12.88 8.02 7.91
C ARG A 198 -13.58 9.19 7.24
N MET A 199 -13.49 9.28 5.91
CA MET A 199 -14.03 10.37 5.11
C MET A 199 -15.56 10.45 5.21
N MET A 200 -16.06 11.68 5.38
CA MET A 200 -17.49 11.97 5.28
C MET A 200 -17.94 11.86 3.82
N LYS A 201 -19.10 11.23 3.58
CA LYS A 201 -19.67 11.17 2.23
C LYS A 201 -19.96 12.57 1.69
N SER A 202 -20.42 13.50 2.52
CA SER A 202 -20.64 14.89 2.08
C SER A 202 -19.36 15.59 1.59
N GLU A 203 -18.24 15.42 2.30
CA GLU A 203 -16.95 15.99 1.92
C GLU A 203 -16.41 15.39 0.62
N ALA A 204 -16.46 14.05 0.53
CA ALA A 204 -16.01 13.27 -0.61
C ALA A 204 -16.70 13.68 -1.94
N ARG A 205 -17.92 14.23 -1.87
CA ARG A 205 -18.73 14.55 -3.04
C ARG A 205 -18.09 15.59 -3.93
N SER A 206 -17.45 16.61 -3.33
CA SER A 206 -16.77 17.68 -4.08
C SER A 206 -15.59 17.16 -4.90
N TYR A 207 -14.78 16.27 -4.31
CA TYR A 207 -13.67 15.60 -4.98
C TYR A 207 -14.16 14.66 -6.08
N PHE A 208 -15.25 13.93 -5.83
CA PHE A 208 -15.86 13.08 -6.84
C PHE A 208 -16.42 13.85 -8.04
N GLN A 209 -17.08 14.98 -7.81
CA GLN A 209 -17.54 15.87 -8.88
C GLN A 209 -16.36 16.42 -9.69
N THR A 210 -15.28 16.80 -9.02
CA THR A 210 -14.04 17.23 -9.68
C THR A 210 -13.49 16.11 -10.57
N LEU A 211 -13.44 14.88 -10.07
CA LEU A 211 -12.96 13.72 -10.80
C LEU A 211 -13.80 13.45 -12.07
N THR A 212 -15.13 13.38 -11.92
CA THR A 212 -16.03 13.07 -13.03
C THR A 212 -16.02 14.16 -14.09
N GLN A 213 -15.96 15.43 -13.68
CA GLN A 213 -15.88 16.58 -14.59
C GLN A 213 -14.57 16.60 -15.37
N GLN A 214 -13.42 16.45 -14.69
CA GLN A 214 -12.10 16.55 -15.34
C GLN A 214 -11.81 15.35 -16.24
N CYS A 215 -12.21 14.15 -15.85
CA CYS A 215 -11.97 12.95 -16.67
C CYS A 215 -13.01 12.75 -17.77
N GLY A 216 -14.17 13.39 -17.68
CA GLY A 216 -15.13 13.50 -18.78
C GLY A 216 -15.56 12.15 -19.37
N GLY A 217 -15.65 11.10 -18.56
CA GLY A 217 -16.02 9.75 -19.00
C GLY A 217 -14.85 8.80 -19.31
N LYS A 218 -13.61 9.25 -19.16
CA LYS A 218 -12.42 8.39 -19.08
C LYS A 218 -12.35 7.72 -17.71
N TRP A 219 -11.48 6.71 -17.57
CA TRP A 219 -11.16 6.21 -16.25
C TRP A 219 -10.48 7.33 -15.46
N GLY A 220 -10.78 7.40 -14.17
CA GLY A 220 -10.38 8.52 -13.33
C GLY A 220 -9.90 8.01 -11.98
N TYR A 221 -8.91 8.69 -11.43
CA TYR A 221 -8.40 8.49 -10.08
C TYR A 221 -8.25 9.84 -9.39
N ILE A 222 -8.58 9.93 -8.12
CA ILE A 222 -8.26 11.09 -7.28
C ILE A 222 -7.79 10.61 -5.90
N LYS A 223 -6.66 11.14 -5.47
CA LYS A 223 -6.12 10.90 -4.13
C LYS A 223 -6.61 11.98 -3.18
N MET A 224 -6.99 11.59 -1.97
CA MET A 224 -7.55 12.44 -0.92
C MET A 224 -6.96 12.05 0.45
N MET A 225 -7.18 12.89 1.45
CA MET A 225 -7.08 12.50 2.86
C MET A 225 -8.25 11.56 3.23
N GLY A 226 -8.45 11.24 4.51
CA GLY A 226 -9.66 10.52 4.95
C GLY A 226 -9.48 9.04 5.31
N THR A 227 -8.25 8.64 5.63
CA THR A 227 -7.91 7.36 6.27
C THR A 227 -7.83 7.51 7.79
N ASP A 228 -8.02 6.41 8.51
CA ASP A 228 -7.74 6.35 9.95
C ASP A 228 -6.23 6.32 10.24
N GLY A 229 -5.47 5.72 9.34
CA GLY A 229 -4.02 5.66 9.42
C GLY A 229 -3.35 6.95 8.90
N ASN A 230 -2.32 7.40 9.59
CA ASN A 230 -1.56 8.62 9.30
C ASN A 230 -0.62 8.49 8.09
N ASN A 231 -0.18 7.27 7.78
CA ASN A 231 0.60 6.94 6.58
C ASN A 231 -0.26 6.73 5.32
N GLY A 232 -1.57 6.52 5.47
CA GLY A 232 -2.49 6.22 4.37
C GLY A 232 -3.09 7.44 3.69
N ARG A 233 -3.59 7.22 2.48
CA ARG A 233 -4.44 8.16 1.74
C ARG A 233 -5.64 7.40 1.20
N THR A 234 -6.71 8.10 0.91
CA THR A 234 -7.88 7.52 0.26
C THR A 234 -7.77 7.77 -1.25
N ILE A 235 -7.98 6.74 -2.06
CA ILE A 235 -8.03 6.86 -3.52
C ILE A 235 -9.43 6.48 -3.96
N MET A 236 -10.08 7.38 -4.68
CA MET A 236 -11.32 7.08 -5.40
C MET A 236 -10.99 6.89 -6.87
N HIS A 237 -11.52 5.83 -7.46
CA HIS A 237 -11.40 5.62 -8.90
C HIS A 237 -12.75 5.32 -9.56
N THR A 238 -12.92 5.87 -10.75
CA THR A 238 -14.06 5.62 -11.64
C THR A 238 -13.59 4.85 -12.85
N PHE A 239 -14.18 3.69 -13.12
CA PHE A 239 -13.83 2.85 -14.26
C PHE A 239 -15.06 2.18 -14.87
N SER A 240 -14.89 1.46 -15.97
CA SER A 240 -15.94 0.70 -16.63
C SER A 240 -15.41 -0.67 -17.04
N ASP A 241 -16.08 -1.73 -16.59
CA ASP A 241 -15.76 -3.10 -16.99
C ASP A 241 -16.49 -3.52 -18.27
N ALA A 242 -17.48 -2.74 -18.71
CA ALA A 242 -18.22 -3.03 -19.93
C ALA A 242 -17.31 -2.90 -21.15
N GLN A 243 -17.27 -3.96 -21.97
CA GLN A 243 -16.55 -3.94 -23.23
C GLN A 243 -17.35 -3.23 -24.31
N SER A 244 -16.66 -2.52 -25.20
CA SER A 244 -17.30 -1.94 -26.38
C SER A 244 -17.89 -3.04 -27.28
N ALA A 245 -19.06 -2.79 -27.87
CA ALA A 245 -19.73 -3.74 -28.76
C ALA A 245 -18.86 -4.18 -29.95
N LYS A 246 -17.90 -3.35 -30.37
CA LYS A 246 -16.92 -3.66 -31.43
C LYS A 246 -15.96 -4.79 -31.05
N ARG A 247 -15.67 -5.00 -29.76
CA ARG A 247 -14.79 -6.08 -29.27
C ARG A 247 -15.52 -7.35 -28.89
N MET A 248 -16.80 -7.27 -28.51
CA MET A 248 -17.60 -8.49 -28.23
C MET A 248 -17.87 -9.34 -29.49
N ARG A 249 -17.55 -8.81 -30.68
CA ARG A 249 -17.77 -9.44 -31.99
C ARG A 249 -16.48 -9.88 -32.69
N ALA A 250 -15.32 -9.73 -32.04
CA ALA A 250 -14.01 -10.13 -32.55
C ALA A 250 -13.50 -11.31 -31.72
#